data_AF-A0AAJ0S8E1-F1
#
_entry.id   AF-A0AAJ0S8E1-F1
#
_cell.length_a   1.000
_cell.length_b   1.000
_cell.length_c   1.000
_cell.angle_alpha   90.00
_cell.angle_beta   90.00
_cell.angle_gamma   90.00
#
_symmetry.space_group_name_H-M   'P 1'
#
loop_
_entity.id
_entity.type
_entity.pdbx_description
1 polymer ?
#
loop_
_entity_poly.entity_id
_entity_poly.type
_entity_poly.pdbx_seq_one_letter_code
_entity_poly.pdbx_strand_id
1 'polypeptide(L)'
;MKLFVCLFLFLLPTLNYGFKKHEVPYAIVIAKADLIVDGTISKVSKDEYEFTINQFVKGRSSLKIKVQIWKEWICDPKIKELKTGQRLILFLEKSAHGSFSTINGSTGEIYIDSNSFVNIFLPKEFTSPEVLKEGISMFLQTYQVCGDLNDRFLQNIYIQSNKTIFEIYKMKENNKVFKFLVQNDVPYSEVKFNLLPQFIN
;
A
#
# COMPACT_ATOMS: atom_id res chain seq x y z
N MET A 1 22.14 11.04 47.00
CA MET A 1 22.42 10.47 45.65
C MET A 1 21.60 9.22 45.33
N LYS A 2 21.57 8.17 46.18
CA LYS A 2 20.82 6.92 45.90
C LYS A 2 19.33 7.13 45.59
N LEU A 3 18.68 8.09 46.26
CA LEU A 3 17.25 8.39 46.08
C LEU A 3 16.93 9.02 44.71
N PHE A 4 17.81 9.89 44.19
CA PHE A 4 17.68 10.48 42.85
C PHE A 4 17.89 9.43 41.76
N VAL A 5 18.79 8.47 41.97
CA VAL A 5 19.00 7.34 41.05
C VAL A 5 17.77 6.44 40.99
N CYS A 6 17.14 6.14 42.13
CA CYS A 6 15.88 5.39 42.15
C CYS A 6 14.75 6.16 41.46
N LEU A 7 14.63 7.47 41.69
CA LEU A 7 13.61 8.30 41.05
C LEU A 7 13.79 8.34 39.52
N PHE A 8 15.02 8.39 39.03
CA PHE A 8 15.34 8.34 37.60
C PHE A 8 15.00 6.98 36.97
N LEU A 9 15.26 5.87 37.69
CA LEU A 9 14.89 4.53 37.24
C LEU A 9 13.37 4.32 37.17
N PHE A 10 12.60 4.95 38.06
CA PHE A 10 11.13 4.93 38.03
C PHE A 10 10.51 5.79 36.91
N LEU A 11 11.27 6.72 36.33
CA LEU A 11 10.84 7.57 35.19
C LEU A 11 11.20 6.97 33.83
N LEU A 12 12.05 5.93 33.76
CA LEU A 12 12.36 5.24 32.50
C LEU A 12 11.16 4.51 31.85
N PRO A 13 10.22 3.86 32.57
CA PRO A 13 9.11 3.16 31.91
C PRO A 13 8.04 4.09 31.32
N THR A 14 8.01 5.39 31.67
CA THR A 14 7.13 6.37 30.99
C THR A 14 7.68 6.83 29.65
N LEU A 15 8.93 6.46 29.31
CA LEU A 15 9.53 6.68 27.99
C LEU A 15 9.28 5.51 27.03
N ASN A 16 8.34 4.60 27.33
CA ASN A 16 7.75 3.69 26.33
C ASN A 16 6.86 4.49 25.36
N TYR A 17 7.47 5.40 24.61
CA TYR A 17 6.95 5.79 23.31
C TYR A 17 7.04 4.55 22.42
N GLY A 18 6.02 3.70 22.49
CA GLY A 18 5.79 2.68 21.48
C GLY A 18 5.54 3.41 20.17
N PHE A 19 6.60 3.65 19.40
CA PHE A 19 6.49 4.24 18.07
C PHE A 19 5.55 3.33 17.28
N LYS A 20 4.41 3.86 16.85
CA LYS A 20 3.51 3.17 15.93
C LYS A 20 3.93 3.52 14.52
N LYS A 21 3.84 2.54 13.61
CA LYS A 21 4.00 2.80 12.18
C LYS A 21 2.99 3.87 11.77
N HIS A 22 3.44 4.82 10.96
CA HIS A 22 2.52 5.72 10.28
C HIS A 22 1.91 4.96 9.09
N GLU A 23 0.69 4.48 9.28
CA GLU A 23 -0.06 3.75 8.27
C GLU A 23 -0.59 4.74 7.23
N VAL A 24 -0.11 4.59 5.99
CA VAL A 24 -0.63 5.32 4.84
C VAL A 24 -1.81 4.53 4.27
N PRO A 25 -2.99 5.15 4.02
CA PRO A 25 -4.14 4.45 3.47
C PRO A 25 -3.80 3.75 2.14
N TYR A 26 -4.36 2.56 1.90
CA TYR A 26 -4.05 1.79 0.71
C TYR A 26 -4.48 2.49 -0.56
N ALA A 27 -5.57 3.27 -0.54
CA ALA A 27 -5.94 4.12 -1.68
C ALA A 27 -4.80 5.06 -2.11
N ILE A 28 -4.09 5.66 -1.15
CA ILE A 28 -2.96 6.54 -1.40
C ILE A 28 -1.73 5.74 -1.86
N VAL A 29 -1.44 4.60 -1.23
CA VAL A 29 -0.34 3.71 -1.65
C VAL A 29 -0.55 3.25 -3.11
N ILE A 30 -1.77 2.83 -3.46
CA ILE A 30 -2.16 2.40 -4.80
C ILE A 30 -2.03 3.56 -5.79
N ALA A 31 -2.49 4.75 -5.43
CA ALA A 31 -2.41 5.94 -6.26
C ALA A 31 -0.96 6.36 -6.52
N LYS A 32 -0.13 6.36 -5.47
CA LYS A 32 1.28 6.75 -5.50
C LYS A 32 2.17 5.77 -6.27
N ALA A 33 1.86 4.47 -6.23
CA ALA A 33 2.70 3.44 -6.85
C ALA A 33 2.91 3.67 -8.36
N ASP A 34 4.16 3.70 -8.81
CA ASP A 34 4.49 3.69 -10.24
C ASP A 34 4.25 2.29 -10.83
N LEU A 35 4.44 1.26 -10.00
CA LEU A 35 4.35 -0.14 -10.41
C LEU A 35 3.70 -0.96 -9.30
N ILE A 36 2.67 -1.73 -9.63
CA ILE A 36 2.07 -2.74 -8.74
C ILE A 36 2.14 -4.09 -9.44
N VAL A 37 2.80 -5.07 -8.82
CA VAL A 37 3.15 -6.33 -9.46
C VAL A 37 2.96 -7.53 -8.52
N ASP A 38 2.62 -8.67 -9.11
CA ASP A 38 2.64 -9.99 -8.49
C ASP A 38 3.78 -10.77 -9.13
N GLY A 39 4.63 -11.37 -8.30
CA GLY A 39 5.83 -12.03 -8.79
C GLY A 39 6.57 -12.83 -7.72
N THR A 40 7.79 -13.24 -8.04
CA THR A 40 8.64 -14.06 -7.18
C THR A 40 10.05 -13.49 -7.06
N ILE A 41 10.62 -13.57 -5.86
CA ILE A 41 12.04 -13.23 -5.64
C ILE A 41 12.91 -14.26 -6.37
N SER A 42 13.74 -13.81 -7.30
CA SER A 42 14.68 -14.68 -8.03
C SER A 42 16.06 -14.71 -7.38
N LYS A 43 16.49 -13.64 -6.71
CA LYS A 43 17.79 -13.56 -6.05
C LYS A 43 17.75 -12.52 -4.94
N VAL A 44 18.40 -12.81 -3.81
CA VAL A 44 18.58 -11.86 -2.70
C VAL A 44 20.05 -11.47 -2.62
N SER A 45 20.31 -10.18 -2.45
CA SER A 45 21.64 -9.61 -2.19
C SER A 45 21.56 -8.75 -0.93
N LYS A 46 22.68 -8.12 -0.54
CA LYS A 46 22.79 -7.39 0.73
C LYS A 46 21.75 -6.26 0.88
N ASP A 47 21.64 -5.41 -0.14
CA ASP A 47 20.84 -4.18 -0.08
C ASP A 47 19.70 -4.16 -1.12
N GLU A 48 19.59 -5.20 -1.94
CA GLU A 48 18.58 -5.32 -3.00
C GLU A 48 18.22 -6.78 -3.26
N TYR A 49 17.09 -7.01 -3.90
CA TYR A 49 16.72 -8.30 -4.46
C TYR A 49 16.24 -8.17 -5.91
N GLU A 50 16.47 -9.22 -6.68
CA GLU A 50 15.90 -9.38 -8.01
C GLU A 50 14.51 -10.01 -7.90
N PHE A 51 13.57 -9.44 -8.62
CA PHE A 51 12.17 -9.86 -8.63
C PHE A 51 11.74 -10.17 -10.05
N THR A 52 11.19 -11.36 -10.25
CA THR A 52 10.60 -11.80 -11.52
C THR A 52 9.10 -11.59 -11.46
N ILE A 53 8.60 -10.69 -12.30
CA ILE A 53 7.19 -10.30 -12.39
C ILE A 53 6.43 -11.39 -13.16
N ASN A 54 5.39 -11.91 -12.53
CA ASN A 54 4.44 -12.83 -13.14
C ASN A 54 3.23 -12.07 -13.72
N GLN A 55 2.79 -10.99 -13.07
CA GLN A 55 1.67 -10.17 -13.51
C GLN A 55 1.86 -8.69 -13.14
N PHE A 56 1.49 -7.81 -14.07
CA PHE A 56 1.34 -6.37 -13.83
C PHE A 56 -0.10 -6.05 -13.45
N VAL A 57 -0.27 -5.33 -12.34
CA VAL A 57 -1.57 -4.79 -11.88
C VAL A 57 -1.67 -3.30 -12.23
N LYS A 58 -0.58 -2.56 -12.01
CA LYS A 58 -0.44 -1.14 -12.40
C LYS A 58 0.94 -0.92 -13.00
N GLY A 59 1.02 -0.09 -14.03
CA GLY A 59 2.29 0.26 -14.67
C GLY A 59 2.86 -0.86 -15.55
N ARG A 60 4.04 -0.61 -16.13
CA ARG A 60 4.79 -1.56 -16.96
C ARG A 60 6.29 -1.36 -16.73
N SER A 61 7.05 -2.46 -16.79
CA SER A 61 8.51 -2.47 -16.70
C SER A 61 9.08 -3.75 -17.34
N SER A 62 10.39 -3.96 -17.24
CA SER A 62 11.01 -5.25 -17.56
C SER A 62 10.48 -6.36 -16.65
N LEU A 63 10.33 -7.59 -17.16
CA LEU A 63 9.86 -8.75 -16.39
C LEU A 63 10.77 -9.11 -15.21
N LYS A 64 12.03 -8.69 -15.24
CA LYS A 64 12.95 -8.75 -14.11
C LYS A 64 13.29 -7.33 -13.68
N ILE A 65 13.13 -7.05 -12.40
CA ILE A 65 13.47 -5.76 -11.79
C ILE A 65 14.36 -5.97 -10.57
N LYS A 66 15.08 -4.92 -10.19
CA LYS A 66 15.78 -4.84 -8.91
C LYS A 66 14.98 -3.97 -7.96
N VAL A 67 14.78 -4.47 -6.74
CA VAL A 67 14.04 -3.80 -5.68
C VAL A 67 14.97 -3.59 -4.50
N GLN A 68 15.06 -2.36 -4.02
CA GLN A 68 15.86 -2.01 -2.84
C GLN A 68 15.20 -2.58 -1.59
N ILE A 69 16.02 -3.15 -0.70
CA ILE A 69 15.55 -3.64 0.59
C ILE A 69 15.34 -2.42 1.49
N TRP A 70 14.09 -2.22 1.91
CA TRP A 70 13.73 -1.16 2.85
C TRP A 70 14.31 -1.45 4.23
N LYS A 71 14.72 -0.40 4.95
CA LYS A 71 15.28 -0.50 6.30
C LYS A 71 14.18 -0.87 7.30
N GLU A 72 14.38 -1.97 8.04
CA GLU A 72 13.46 -2.37 9.10
C GLU A 72 13.46 -1.38 10.26
N TRP A 73 12.27 -1.14 10.80
CA TRP A 73 12.07 -0.33 11.99
C TRP A 73 11.42 -1.19 13.07
N ILE A 74 11.61 -0.83 14.34
CA ILE A 74 10.99 -1.54 15.48
C ILE A 74 9.46 -1.58 15.32
N CYS A 75 8.88 -0.53 14.73
CA CYS A 75 7.45 -0.40 14.49
C CYS A 75 6.97 -0.99 13.15
N ASP A 76 7.87 -1.45 12.30
CA ASP A 76 7.56 -2.05 11.00
C ASP A 76 8.58 -3.17 10.68
N PRO A 77 8.59 -4.28 11.42
CA PRO A 77 9.50 -5.38 11.16
C PRO A 77 9.06 -6.18 9.92
N LYS A 78 10.02 -6.83 9.25
CA LYS A 78 9.66 -7.81 8.22
C LYS A 78 8.98 -9.02 8.86
N ILE A 79 7.92 -9.48 8.22
CA ILE A 79 7.18 -10.67 8.66
C ILE A 79 8.03 -11.94 8.45
N LYS A 80 8.85 -11.93 7.40
CA LYS A 80 9.74 -13.03 7.07
C LYS A 80 11.00 -12.52 6.39
N GLU A 81 12.12 -13.16 6.68
CA GLU A 81 13.38 -12.96 5.97
C GLU A 81 13.19 -13.21 4.46
N LEU A 82 13.76 -12.32 3.63
CA LEU A 82 13.69 -12.41 2.18
C LEU A 82 14.49 -13.62 1.68
N LYS A 83 13.84 -14.48 0.89
CA LYS A 83 14.44 -15.70 0.31
C LYS A 83 13.99 -15.88 -1.13
N THR A 84 14.89 -16.42 -1.96
CA THR A 84 14.56 -16.83 -3.32
C THR A 84 13.36 -17.79 -3.33
N GLY A 85 12.46 -17.61 -4.30
CA GLY A 85 11.25 -18.40 -4.48
C GLY A 85 10.02 -17.85 -3.74
N GLN A 86 10.16 -16.85 -2.88
CA GLN A 86 9.01 -16.22 -2.21
C GLN A 86 8.17 -15.43 -3.22
N ARG A 87 6.85 -15.66 -3.19
CA ARG A 87 5.86 -14.90 -3.97
C ARG A 87 5.38 -13.68 -3.19
N LEU A 88 5.39 -12.52 -3.83
CA LEU A 88 4.97 -11.25 -3.23
C LEU A 88 4.03 -10.49 -4.18
N ILE A 89 3.15 -9.67 -3.62
CA ILE A 89 2.61 -8.49 -4.30
C ILE A 89 3.36 -7.26 -3.80
N LEU A 90 3.92 -6.49 -4.73
CA LEU A 90 4.71 -5.30 -4.43
C LEU A 90 4.01 -4.03 -4.92
N PHE A 91 4.03 -2.99 -4.09
CA PHE A 91 3.66 -1.62 -4.43
C PHE A 91 4.93 -0.78 -4.44
N LEU A 92 5.35 -0.38 -5.64
CA LEU A 92 6.68 0.16 -5.86
C LEU A 92 6.60 1.61 -6.33
N GLU A 93 7.49 2.43 -5.79
CA GLU A 93 7.84 3.73 -6.35
C GLU A 93 9.16 3.60 -7.12
N LYS A 94 9.27 4.37 -8.20
CA LYS A 94 10.45 4.41 -9.07
C LYS A 94 11.26 5.66 -8.73
N SER A 95 12.52 5.47 -8.38
CA SER A 95 13.44 6.58 -8.19
C SER A 95 13.75 7.29 -9.51
N ALA A 96 14.26 8.52 -9.43
CA ALA A 96 14.74 9.27 -10.60
C ALA A 96 15.83 8.52 -11.39
N HIS A 97 16.58 7.62 -10.74
CA HIS A 97 17.61 6.80 -11.36
C HIS A 97 17.09 5.44 -11.87
N GLY A 98 15.78 5.21 -11.78
CA GLY A 98 15.13 4.01 -12.30
C GLY A 98 15.18 2.78 -11.39
N SER A 99 15.67 2.91 -10.16
CA SER A 99 15.57 1.84 -9.14
C SER A 99 14.16 1.80 -8.53
N PHE A 100 13.73 0.64 -8.06
CA PHE A 100 12.44 0.48 -7.37
C PHE A 100 12.63 0.31 -5.86
N SER A 101 11.74 0.90 -5.08
CA SER A 101 11.61 0.69 -3.63
C SER A 101 10.15 0.47 -3.26
N THR A 102 9.90 -0.27 -2.17
CA THR A 102 8.54 -0.48 -1.68
C THR A 102 8.01 0.79 -1.03
N ILE A 103 6.73 1.08 -1.25
CA ILE A 103 6.07 2.21 -0.61
C ILE A 103 5.72 1.84 0.83
N ASN A 104 6.08 2.72 1.79
CA ASN A 104 5.70 2.59 3.19
C ASN A 104 6.09 1.23 3.82
N GLY A 105 7.30 0.75 3.52
CA GLY A 105 7.89 -0.44 4.14
C GLY A 105 7.06 -1.70 3.87
N SER A 106 6.59 -2.36 4.93
CA SER A 106 5.80 -3.60 4.82
C SER A 106 4.44 -3.42 4.15
N THR A 107 3.90 -2.20 4.07
CA THR A 107 2.60 -1.93 3.41
C THR A 107 2.72 -2.18 1.91
N GLY A 108 3.87 -1.86 1.32
CA GLY A 108 4.18 -2.10 -0.08
C GLY A 108 4.77 -3.48 -0.38
N GLU A 109 4.87 -4.38 0.61
CA GLU A 109 5.49 -5.71 0.48
C GLU A 109 4.58 -6.79 1.08
N ILE A 110 3.67 -7.32 0.27
CA ILE A 110 2.67 -8.30 0.71
C ILE A 110 3.12 -9.72 0.38
N TYR A 111 3.32 -10.54 1.41
CA TYR A 111 3.74 -11.93 1.28
C TYR A 111 2.57 -12.87 0.95
N ILE A 112 2.79 -13.76 -0.02
CA ILE A 112 1.83 -14.77 -0.43
C ILE A 112 2.40 -16.17 -0.17
N ASP A 113 1.63 -16.99 0.54
CA ASP A 113 1.89 -18.41 0.73
C ASP A 113 0.61 -19.21 0.46
N SER A 114 0.70 -20.25 -0.37
CA SER A 114 -0.43 -21.12 -0.68
C SER A 114 -1.71 -20.37 -1.11
N ASN A 115 -1.53 -19.31 -1.89
CA ASN A 115 -2.58 -18.38 -2.35
C ASN A 115 -3.33 -17.62 -1.24
N SER A 116 -2.70 -17.47 -0.09
CA SER A 116 -3.19 -16.70 1.06
C SER A 116 -2.13 -15.69 1.52
N PHE A 117 -2.55 -14.65 2.22
CA PHE A 117 -1.61 -13.68 2.77
C PHE A 117 -1.10 -14.13 4.14
N VAL A 118 0.21 -13.99 4.34
CA VAL A 118 0.86 -14.36 5.61
C VAL A 118 0.71 -13.26 6.67
N ASN A 119 0.38 -12.04 6.24
CA ASN A 119 0.38 -10.85 7.10
C ASN A 119 -0.95 -10.69 7.87
N ILE A 120 -0.89 -10.89 9.19
CA ILE A 120 -2.04 -10.72 10.10
C ILE A 120 -2.48 -9.26 10.28
N PHE A 121 -1.67 -8.29 9.84
CA PHE A 121 -1.97 -6.86 9.93
C PHE A 121 -2.60 -6.30 8.64
N LEU A 122 -2.85 -7.14 7.64
CA LEU A 122 -3.59 -6.69 6.46
C LEU A 122 -5.07 -6.48 6.80
N PRO A 123 -5.75 -5.57 6.07
CA PRO A 123 -7.20 -5.46 6.14
C PRO A 123 -7.85 -6.82 5.91
N LYS A 124 -8.86 -7.16 6.72
CA LYS A 124 -9.60 -8.44 6.63
C LYS A 124 -10.28 -8.65 5.28
N GLU A 125 -10.51 -7.58 4.54
CA GLU A 125 -11.09 -7.58 3.19
C GLU A 125 -10.10 -8.12 2.14
N PHE A 126 -8.80 -8.14 2.45
CA PHE A 126 -7.76 -8.68 1.57
C PHE A 126 -7.77 -10.20 1.72
N THR A 127 -8.73 -10.86 1.08
CA THR A 127 -8.97 -12.30 1.29
C THR A 127 -8.06 -13.20 0.46
N SER A 128 -7.70 -12.78 -0.76
CA SER A 128 -6.77 -13.52 -1.63
C SER A 128 -6.02 -12.58 -2.59
N PRO A 129 -4.91 -13.03 -3.17
CA PRO A 129 -4.18 -12.28 -4.20
C PRO A 129 -5.06 -11.86 -5.37
N GLU A 130 -5.95 -12.74 -5.84
CA GLU A 130 -6.85 -12.46 -6.97
C GLU A 130 -7.84 -11.34 -6.63
N VAL A 131 -8.51 -11.45 -5.47
CA VAL A 131 -9.50 -10.45 -5.01
C VAL A 131 -8.83 -9.10 -4.78
N LEU A 132 -7.61 -9.07 -4.23
CA LEU A 132 -6.83 -7.85 -4.05
C LEU A 132 -6.50 -7.18 -5.39
N LYS A 133 -5.92 -7.94 -6.34
CA LYS A 133 -5.55 -7.41 -7.66
C LYS A 133 -6.75 -6.88 -8.43
N GLU A 134 -7.88 -7.57 -8.38
CA GLU A 134 -9.12 -7.12 -8.99
C GLU A 134 -9.63 -5.84 -8.32
N GLY A 135 -9.66 -5.78 -6.98
CA GLY A 135 -10.09 -4.59 -6.24
C GLY A 135 -9.23 -3.36 -6.52
N ILE A 136 -7.90 -3.53 -6.62
CA ILE A 136 -6.97 -2.47 -7.04
C ILE A 136 -7.28 -2.02 -8.47
N SER A 137 -7.50 -2.96 -9.38
CA SER A 137 -7.82 -2.64 -10.78
C SER A 137 -9.13 -1.85 -10.90
N MET A 138 -10.16 -2.25 -10.15
CA MET A 138 -11.42 -1.53 -10.06
C MET A 138 -11.23 -0.11 -9.50
N PHE A 139 -10.41 0.04 -8.47
CA PHE A 139 -10.09 1.35 -7.89
C PHE A 139 -9.42 2.28 -8.92
N LEU A 140 -8.37 1.81 -9.58
CA LEU A 140 -7.62 2.57 -10.59
C LEU A 140 -8.46 2.93 -11.82
N GLN A 141 -9.45 2.11 -12.18
CA GLN A 141 -10.37 2.40 -13.28
C GLN A 141 -11.45 3.43 -12.91
N THR A 142 -11.76 3.57 -11.62
CA THR A 142 -12.87 4.37 -11.11
C THR A 142 -12.42 5.74 -10.62
N TYR A 143 -11.22 5.81 -10.04
CA TYR A 143 -10.75 6.97 -9.32
C TYR A 143 -9.39 7.45 -9.83
N GLN A 144 -9.32 8.76 -10.02
CA GLN A 144 -8.07 9.49 -10.16
C GLN A 144 -7.82 10.23 -8.85
N VAL A 145 -6.70 9.93 -8.19
CA VAL A 145 -6.27 10.65 -6.98
C VAL A 145 -5.34 11.77 -7.42
N CYS A 146 -5.66 13.00 -7.04
CA CYS A 146 -4.96 14.21 -7.44
C CYS A 146 -4.40 14.94 -6.22
N GLY A 147 -3.36 15.74 -6.41
CA GLY A 147 -2.68 16.49 -5.35
C GLY A 147 -1.26 15.99 -5.08
N ASP A 148 -0.67 16.46 -3.98
CA ASP A 148 0.64 16.01 -3.53
C ASP A 148 0.51 14.74 -2.68
N LEU A 149 0.79 13.58 -3.29
CA LEU A 149 0.77 12.27 -2.63
C LEU A 149 1.95 12.06 -1.66
N ASN A 150 2.89 13.00 -1.58
CA ASN A 150 3.99 12.99 -0.61
C ASN A 150 3.73 13.92 0.59
N ASP A 151 2.65 14.69 0.58
CA ASP A 151 2.25 15.51 1.72
C ASP A 151 1.94 14.60 2.92
N ARG A 152 2.68 14.78 4.01
CA ARG A 152 2.51 14.02 5.25
C ARG A 152 1.08 14.06 5.78
N PHE A 153 0.41 15.20 5.62
CA PHE A 153 -0.93 15.44 6.15
C PHE A 153 -2.02 15.21 5.10
N LEU A 154 -1.64 14.90 3.85
CA LEU A 154 -2.56 14.61 2.75
C LEU A 154 -3.61 15.72 2.53
N GLN A 155 -3.34 16.96 2.98
CA GLN A 155 -4.34 18.04 3.04
C GLN A 155 -4.78 18.53 1.65
N ASN A 156 -3.92 18.34 0.65
CA ASN A 156 -4.14 18.79 -0.71
C ASN A 156 -4.56 17.66 -1.65
N ILE A 157 -4.92 16.50 -1.10
CA ILE A 157 -5.38 15.36 -1.88
C ILE A 157 -6.89 15.49 -2.12
N TYR A 158 -7.31 15.26 -3.34
CA TYR A 158 -8.71 15.10 -3.69
C TYR A 158 -8.88 13.99 -4.72
N ILE A 159 -10.07 13.41 -4.75
CA ILE A 159 -10.34 12.24 -5.57
C ILE A 159 -11.39 12.58 -6.60
N GLN A 160 -11.10 12.27 -7.86
CA GLN A 160 -12.05 12.44 -8.96
C GLN A 160 -12.54 11.07 -9.40
N SER A 161 -13.86 10.94 -9.59
CA SER A 161 -14.42 9.74 -10.18
C SER A 161 -14.90 9.98 -11.60
N ASN A 162 -14.58 9.03 -12.48
CA ASN A 162 -15.13 8.94 -13.83
C ASN A 162 -16.38 8.03 -13.91
N LYS A 163 -16.84 7.51 -12.77
CA LYS A 163 -18.02 6.64 -12.65
C LYS A 163 -19.13 7.36 -11.90
N THR A 164 -20.37 7.00 -12.24
CA THR A 164 -21.53 7.45 -11.47
C THR A 164 -21.57 6.78 -10.10
N ILE A 165 -22.24 7.43 -9.16
CA ILE A 165 -22.43 6.87 -7.82
C ILE A 165 -23.10 5.49 -7.84
N PHE A 166 -24.05 5.26 -8.76
CA PHE A 166 -24.75 3.98 -8.90
C PHE A 166 -23.85 2.86 -9.42
N GLU A 167 -22.97 3.14 -10.38
CA GLU A 167 -21.96 2.18 -10.83
C GLU A 167 -21.03 1.79 -9.68
N ILE A 168 -20.56 2.77 -8.92
CA ILE A 168 -19.70 2.54 -7.75
C ILE A 168 -20.41 1.65 -6.72
N TYR A 169 -21.68 1.90 -6.42
CA TYR A 169 -22.45 1.05 -5.51
C TYR A 169 -22.51 -0.40 -5.99
N LYS A 170 -22.78 -0.64 -7.28
CA LYS A 170 -22.80 -1.99 -7.84
C LYS A 170 -21.42 -2.67 -7.76
N MET A 171 -20.36 -1.91 -8.05
CA MET A 171 -18.98 -2.40 -7.98
C MET A 171 -18.57 -2.81 -6.56
N LYS A 172 -19.01 -2.07 -5.53
CA LYS A 172 -18.74 -2.42 -4.12
C LYS A 172 -19.30 -3.77 -3.70
N GLU A 173 -20.40 -4.20 -4.30
CA GLU A 173 -20.98 -5.52 -4.00
C GLU A 173 -20.22 -6.67 -4.67
N ASN A 174 -19.44 -6.38 -5.72
CA ASN A 174 -18.70 -7.40 -6.46
C ASN A 174 -17.32 -7.72 -5.86
N ASN A 175 -16.68 -6.76 -5.19
CA ASN A 175 -15.31 -6.95 -4.68
C ASN A 175 -15.11 -6.24 -3.32
N LYS A 176 -14.75 -7.04 -2.30
CA LYS A 176 -14.58 -6.57 -0.92
C LYS A 176 -13.41 -5.60 -0.74
N VAL A 177 -12.33 -5.77 -1.51
CA VAL A 177 -11.17 -4.88 -1.47
C VAL A 177 -11.55 -3.52 -2.07
N PHE A 178 -12.23 -3.51 -3.22
CA PHE A 178 -12.74 -2.25 -3.76
C PHE A 178 -13.69 -1.55 -2.78
N LYS A 179 -14.59 -2.30 -2.14
CA LYS A 179 -15.47 -1.76 -1.10
C LYS A 179 -14.69 -1.14 0.07
N PHE A 180 -13.66 -1.82 0.55
CA PHE A 180 -12.77 -1.30 1.60
C PHE A 180 -12.11 0.02 1.19
N LEU A 181 -11.50 0.07 0.00
CA LEU A 181 -10.80 1.25 -0.51
C LEU A 181 -11.72 2.47 -0.62
N VAL A 182 -12.97 2.26 -1.04
CA VAL A 182 -13.93 3.35 -1.29
C VAL A 182 -14.69 3.79 -0.03
N GLN A 183 -14.78 2.95 1.00
CA GLN A 183 -15.51 3.30 2.23
C GLN A 183 -14.61 3.83 3.34
N ASN A 184 -13.40 3.30 3.48
CA ASN A 184 -12.53 3.59 4.62
C ASN A 184 -11.41 4.57 4.24
N ASP A 185 -10.82 4.42 3.04
CA ASP A 185 -9.65 5.20 2.63
C ASP A 185 -10.01 6.46 1.83
N VAL A 186 -11.25 6.52 1.30
CA VAL A 186 -11.77 7.65 0.53
C VAL A 186 -13.08 8.11 1.18
N PRO A 187 -13.05 9.05 2.14
CA PRO A 187 -14.29 9.61 2.64
C PRO A 187 -15.01 10.34 1.48
N TYR A 188 -16.26 9.94 1.23
CA TYR A 188 -17.10 10.47 0.12
C TYR A 188 -17.15 12.01 0.05
N SER A 189 -16.92 12.71 1.16
CA SER A 189 -16.87 14.17 1.24
C SER A 189 -15.79 14.82 0.37
N GLU A 190 -14.75 14.07 -0.02
CA GLU A 190 -13.60 14.58 -0.77
C GLU A 190 -13.63 14.20 -2.26
N VAL A 191 -14.67 13.46 -2.69
CA VAL A 191 -14.79 12.99 -4.07
C VAL A 191 -15.51 14.02 -4.93
N LYS A 192 -14.80 14.58 -5.91
CA LYS A 192 -15.38 15.39 -6.99
C LYS A 192 -15.85 14.47 -8.11
N PHE A 193 -17.16 14.37 -8.31
CA PHE A 193 -17.70 13.63 -9.45
C PHE A 193 -17.55 14.48 -10.72
N ASN A 194 -17.02 13.89 -11.79
CA ASN A 194 -17.09 14.50 -13.12
C ASN A 194 -18.54 14.43 -13.58
N LEU A 195 -19.37 15.34 -13.08
CA LEU A 195 -20.70 15.59 -13.60
C LEU A 195 -20.51 16.28 -14.96
N LEU A 196 -20.45 15.48 -16.03
CA LEU A 196 -20.95 15.99 -17.30
C LEU A 196 -22.37 16.50 -17.02
N PRO A 197 -22.73 17.75 -17.34
CA PRO A 197 -24.06 18.28 -17.07
C PRO A 197 -25.07 17.44 -17.85
N GLN A 198 -25.69 16.46 -17.18
CA GLN A 198 -26.71 15.59 -17.77
C GLN A 198 -28.08 16.27 -17.89
N PHE A 199 -28.14 17.60 -17.79
CA PHE A 199 -29.34 18.37 -18.04
C PHE A 199 -29.00 19.67 -18.80
N ILE A 200 -28.62 19.53 -20.06
CA ILE A 200 -28.91 20.52 -21.09
C ILE A 200 -29.70 19.76 -22.15
N ASN A 201 -31.02 19.72 -21.97
CA ASN A 201 -32.04 19.57 -23.01
C ASN A 201 -33.34 20.13 -22.44
#